data_AF-A0A1G1QH94-F1
#
_entry.id   AF-A0A1G1QH94-F1
#
_cell.length_a   1.000
_cell.length_b   1.000
_cell.length_c   1.000
_cell.angle_alpha   90.00
_cell.angle_beta   90.00
_cell.angle_gamma   90.00
#
_symmetry.space_group_name_H-M   'P 1'
#
loop_
_entity.id
_entity.type
_entity.pdbx_description
1 polymer ?
#
loop_
_entity_poly.entity_id
_entity_poly.type
_entity_poly.pdbx_seq_one_letter_code
_entity_poly.pdbx_strand_id
1 'polypeptide(L)' 'MKNLIFVVSAMLGLWMFLKPARTIEVQRRFYLRINWRIEPVSMRKEIRNTKLMGVFLIILALAGAVFSLFSFK' A
#
# COMPACT_ATOMS: atom_id res chain seq x y z
N MET A 1 20.83 4.66 1.19
CA MET A 1 19.63 5.33 0.62
C MET A 1 18.93 4.53 -0.48
N LYS A 2 19.64 3.92 -1.45
CA LYS A 2 19.00 3.22 -2.60
C LYS A 2 17.91 2.19 -2.21
N ASN A 3 18.11 1.41 -1.14
CA ASN A 3 17.15 0.37 -0.74
C ASN A 3 16.03 0.87 0.19
N LEU A 4 16.08 2.14 0.60
CA LEU A 4 15.10 2.74 1.52
C LEU A 4 13.68 2.67 0.95
N ILE A 5 13.54 2.85 -0.37
CA ILE A 5 12.24 2.80 -1.05
C ILE A 5 11.56 1.44 -0.89
N PHE A 6 12.32 0.34 -0.89
CA PHE A 6 11.78 -1.01 -0.71
C PHE A 6 11.36 -1.23 0.75
N VAL A 7 12.15 -0.76 1.71
CA VAL A 7 11.80 -0.82 3.13
C VAL A 7 10.52 -0.05 3.41
N VAL A 8 10.44 1.21 2.94
CA VAL A 8 9.24 2.05 3.11
C VAL A 8 8.02 1.42 2.42
N SER A 9 8.19 0.90 1.20
CA SER A 9 7.11 0.21 0.48
C SER A 9 6.60 -1.02 1.25
N ALA A 10 7.50 -1.84 1.78
CA ALA A 10 7.13 -3.00 2.59
C ALA A 10 6.40 -2.59 3.88
N MET A 11 6.85 -1.54 4.56
CA MET A 11 6.19 -1.01 5.75
C MET A 11 4.79 -0.47 5.44
N LEU A 12 4.63 0.25 4.34
CA LEU A 12 3.32 0.73 3.88
C LEU A 12 2.41 -0.44 3.52
N GLY A 13 2.90 -1.44 2.79
CA GLY A 13 2.12 -2.64 2.48
C GLY A 13 1.68 -3.40 3.73
N LEU A 14 2.55 -3.51 4.73
CA LEU A 14 2.23 -4.10 6.02
C LEU A 14 1.16 -3.29 6.77
N TRP A 15 1.28 -1.96 6.78
CA TRP A 15 0.27 -1.08 7.35
C TRP A 15 -1.09 -1.26 6.68
N MET A 16 -1.14 -1.32 5.35
CA MET A 16 -2.37 -1.54 4.58
C MET A 16 -3.03 -2.88 4.92
N PHE A 17 -2.23 -3.93 5.08
CA PHE A 17 -2.72 -5.26 5.43
C PHE A 17 -3.27 -5.33 6.87
N LEU A 18 -2.55 -4.75 7.84
CA LEU A 18 -2.93 -4.79 9.25
C LEU A 18 -4.04 -3.79 9.61
N LYS A 19 -4.07 -2.62 8.95
CA LYS A 19 -4.97 -1.51 9.26
C LYS A 19 -5.72 -1.03 8.00
N PRO A 20 -6.47 -1.90 7.30
CA PRO A 20 -7.13 -1.54 6.03
C PRO A 20 -8.17 -0.44 6.21
N ALA A 21 -8.98 -0.46 7.28
CA ALA A 21 -9.98 0.58 7.52
C ALA A 21 -9.35 1.97 7.71
N ARG A 22 -8.20 2.06 8.40
CA ARG A 22 -7.47 3.33 8.54
C ARG A 22 -6.86 3.78 7.22
N THR A 23 -6.39 2.84 6.40
CA THR A 23 -5.87 3.13 5.07
C THR A 23 -6.95 3.75 4.18
N ILE A 24 -8.14 3.14 4.15
CA ILE A 24 -9.31 3.65 3.42
C ILE A 24 -9.70 5.04 3.92
N GLU A 25 -9.68 5.28 5.23
CA GLU A 25 -10.00 6.60 5.80
C GLU A 25 -8.96 7.66 5.44
N VAL A 26 -7.66 7.33 5.44
CA VAL A 26 -6.60 8.23 4.97
C VAL A 26 -6.81 8.59 3.50
N GLN A 27 -7.13 7.59 2.67
CA GLN A 27 -7.48 7.81 1.27
C GLN A 27 -8.69 8.73 1.15
N ARG A 28 -9.79 8.44 1.85
CA ARG A 28 -11.01 9.27 1.84
C ARG A 28 -10.71 10.72 2.20
N ARG A 29 -9.91 10.96 3.26
CA ARG A 29 -9.50 12.32 3.67
C ARG A 29 -8.65 13.02 2.63
N PHE A 30 -7.75 12.30 1.96
CA PHE A 30 -6.95 12.86 0.87
C PHE A 30 -7.85 13.33 -0.28
N TYR A 31 -8.79 12.49 -0.73
CA TYR A 31 -9.71 12.84 -1.81
C TYR A 31 -10.65 14.00 -1.44
N LEU A 32 -11.06 14.11 -0.17
CA LEU A 32 -11.85 15.24 0.29
C LEU A 32 -11.11 16.59 0.15
N ARG A 33 -9.77 16.62 0.24
CA ARG A 33 -9.00 17.87 0.06
C ARG A 33 -9.10 18.43 -1.36
N ILE A 34 -9.32 17.57 -2.35
CA ILE A 34 -9.53 17.96 -3.75
C ILE A 34 -11.03 18.01 -4.10
N ASN A 35 -11.90 18.19 -3.08
CA ASN A 35 -13.35 18.24 -3.20
C ASN A 35 -13.97 16.98 -3.84
N TRP A 36 -13.31 15.83 -3.70
CA TRP A 36 -13.81 14.56 -4.23
C TRP A 36 -14.28 13.64 -3.09
N ARG A 37 -15.57 13.27 -3.12
CA ARG A 37 -16.17 12.40 -2.10
C ARG A 37 -16.12 10.95 -2.56
N ILE A 38 -15.22 10.17 -1.97
CA ILE A 38 -15.20 8.71 -2.12
C ILE A 38 -16.00 8.08 -0.99
N GLU A 39 -16.90 7.15 -1.35
CA GLU A 39 -17.60 6.30 -0.41
C GLU A 39 -17.54 4.83 -0.85
N PRO A 40 -17.30 3.90 0.07
CA PRO A 40 -17.20 2.49 -0.26
C PRO A 40 -18.59 1.95 -0.62
N VAL A 41 -18.73 1.40 -1.83
CA VAL A 41 -19.96 0.69 -2.23
C VAL A 41 -20.17 -0.56 -1.36
N SER A 42 -19.07 -1.23 -0.97
CA SER A 42 -19.10 -2.33 -0.01
C SER A 42 -17.84 -2.31 0.85
N MET A 43 -18.00 -1.93 2.12
CA MET A 43 -16.88 -1.85 3.06
C MET A 43 -16.14 -3.20 3.21
N ARG A 44 -16.86 -4.32 3.16
CA ARG A 44 -16.27 -5.66 3.22
C ARG A 44 -15.34 -5.92 2.01
N LYS A 45 -15.77 -5.55 0.80
CA LYS A 45 -14.95 -5.70 -0.40
C LYS A 45 -13.73 -4.78 -0.35
N GLU A 46 -13.91 -3.53 0.05
CA GLU A 46 -12.80 -2.58 0.19
C GLU A 46 -11.76 -3.09 1.19
N ILE A 47 -12.17 -3.54 2.38
CA ILE A 47 -11.25 -4.12 3.37
C ILE A 47 -10.43 -5.28 2.78
N ARG A 48 -11.08 -6.20 2.07
CA ARG A 48 -10.39 -7.33 1.43
C ARG A 48 -9.42 -6.86 0.36
N ASN A 49 -9.83 -5.93 -0.49
CA ASN A 49 -9.01 -5.40 -1.57
C ASN A 49 -7.82 -4.61 -1.04
N THR A 50 -8.00 -3.78 -0.01
CA THR A 50 -6.91 -3.05 0.64
C THR A 50 -5.90 -4.00 1.29
N LYS A 51 -6.37 -5.12 1.88
CA LYS A 51 -5.46 -6.17 2.37
C LYS A 51 -4.65 -6.80 1.24
N LEU A 52 -5.32 -7.15 0.13
CA LEU A 52 -4.65 -7.71 -1.05
C LEU A 52 -3.65 -6.72 -1.66
N MET A 53 -3.97 -5.43 -1.73
CA MET A 53 -3.05 -4.37 -2.13
C MET A 53 -1.83 -4.30 -1.21
N GLY A 54 -2.03 -4.42 0.10
CA GLY A 54 -0.93 -4.45 1.07
C GLY A 54 0.02 -5.62 0.84
N VAL A 55 -0.52 -6.82 0.65
CA VAL A 55 0.28 -8.03 0.32
C VAL A 55 1.01 -7.85 -1.01
N PHE A 56 0.31 -7.36 -2.03
CA PHE A 56 0.89 -7.11 -3.34
C PHE A 56 2.06 -6.12 -3.28
N LEU A 57 1.92 -5.03 -2.52
CA LEU A 57 2.98 -4.04 -2.34
C LEU A 57 4.19 -4.63 -1.60
N ILE A 58 3.99 -5.48 -0.60
CA ILE A 58 5.09 -6.21 0.07
C ILE A 58 5.82 -7.10 -0.94
N ILE A 59 5.09 -7.87 -1.74
CA ILE A 59 5.69 -8.75 -2.76
C ILE A 59 6.52 -7.95 -3.76
N LEU A 60 5.98 -6.83 -4.27
CA LEU A 60 6.72 -5.95 -5.18
C LEU A 60 7.96 -5.33 -4.52
N ALA A 61 7.86 -4.92 -3.26
CA ALA A 61 8.99 -4.37 -2.52
C ALA A 61 10.12 -5.41 -2.36
N LEU A 62 9.78 -6.65 -2.03
CA LEU A 62 10.73 -7.75 -1.92
C LEU A 62 11.34 -8.10 -3.28
N ALA A 63 10.51 -8.25 -4.33
CA ALA A 63 10.98 -8.54 -5.67
C ALA A 63 11.92 -7.44 -6.20
N GLY A 64 11.57 -6.17 -5.99
CA GLY A 64 12.40 -5.02 -6.35
C GLY A 64 13.70 -4.97 -5.56
N ALA A 65 13.67 -5.25 -4.26
CA ALA A 65 14.88 -5.34 -3.44
C ALA A 65 15.82 -6.45 -3.96
N VAL A 66 15.29 -7.65 -4.22
CA VAL A 66 16.05 -8.78 -4.78
C VAL A 66 16.64 -8.40 -6.14
N PHE A 67 15.83 -7.87 -7.06
CA PHE A 67 16.30 -7.43 -8.37
C PHE A 67 17.42 -6.39 -8.26
N SER A 68 17.28 -5.41 -7.35
CA SER A 68 18.32 -4.39 -7.13
C SER A 68 19.64 -4.96 -6.61
N LEU A 69 19.66 -6.14 -5.98
CA LEU A 69 20.90 -6.80 -5.57
C LEU A 69 21.61 -7.46 -6.76
N PHE A 70 20.86 -7.91 -7.77
CA PHE A 70 21.41 -8.61 -8.94
C PHE A 70 21.74 -7.67 -10.12
N SER A 71 21.02 -6.57 -10.29
CA SER A 71 21.23 -5.64 -11.41
C SER A 71 22.46 -4.73 -11.28
N PHE A 72 23.14 -4.74 -10.13
CA PHE A 72 24.35 -3.94 -9.89
C PHE A 72 25.61 -4.83 -9.71
N LYS A 73 25.59 -6.04 -10.27
CA LYS A 73 26.82 -6.79 -10.58
C LYS A 73 27.29 -6.47 -11.99
#